data_AF-A0A6H1TW96-F1
#
_entry.id   AF-A0A6H1TW96-F1
#
_cell.length_a   1.000
_cell.length_b   1.000
_cell.length_c   1.000
_cell.angle_alpha   90.00
_cell.angle_beta   90.00
_cell.angle_gamma   90.00
#
_symmetry.space_group_name_H-M   'P 1'
#
loop_
_entity.id
_entity.type
_entity.pdbx_description
1 polymer ?
#
loop_
_entity_poly.entity_id
_entity_poly.type
_entity_poly.pdbx_seq_one_letter_code
_entity_poly.pdbx_strand_id
1 'polypeptide(L)'
;MFPAARLTDLTATGDLITGPGMPNVLIGGLPAACVGDLVSGPYLTSGAVVAGAFTVLIGGRPAARMTSNVAGITVATGIPTPATTVVAKGQPNVLIGDNPAAGIAAAAAVGGAAAAAQAQAAASQAAGAAKQQQAQMQAQMEQQAQQQQLEEERLKREDPEAYEQKMREREQQNQQFQGF
;
A
#
# COMPACT_ATOMS: atom_id res chain seq x y z
N MET A 1 3.79 16.78 -12.87
CA MET A 1 5.21 16.49 -13.16
C MET A 1 5.99 16.64 -11.87
N PHE A 2 6.93 15.74 -11.59
CA PHE A 2 7.69 15.73 -10.34
C PHE A 2 9.20 15.85 -10.62
N PRO A 3 9.99 16.45 -9.72
CA PRO A 3 11.44 16.49 -9.84
C PRO A 3 12.05 15.09 -10.03
N ALA A 4 13.03 14.96 -10.92
CA ALA A 4 13.73 13.70 -11.16
C ALA A 4 14.65 13.34 -10.00
N ALA A 5 14.69 12.06 -9.62
CA ALA A 5 15.58 11.57 -8.59
C ALA A 5 16.96 11.23 -9.18
N ARG A 6 17.99 11.40 -8.38
CA ARG A 6 19.39 11.15 -8.72
C ARG A 6 20.03 10.24 -7.70
N LEU A 7 21.19 9.71 -8.07
CA LEU A 7 22.09 9.12 -7.08
C LEU A 7 22.35 10.14 -5.97
N THR A 8 22.40 9.67 -4.72
CA THR A 8 22.58 10.46 -3.49
C THR A 8 21.40 11.36 -3.08
N ASP A 9 20.28 11.36 -3.80
CA ASP A 9 19.08 12.02 -3.28
C ASP A 9 18.52 11.26 -2.06
N LEU A 10 17.89 12.03 -1.17
CA LEU A 10 17.40 11.54 0.12
C LEU A 10 15.96 11.02 0.01
N THR A 11 15.68 9.91 0.70
CA THR A 11 14.32 9.48 1.02
C THR A 11 13.75 10.30 2.17
N ALA A 12 12.43 10.20 2.39
CA ALA A 12 11.75 10.86 3.50
C ALA A 12 12.27 10.41 4.88
N THR A 13 12.87 9.23 4.93
CA THR A 13 13.45 8.63 6.13
C THR A 13 14.95 8.93 6.28
N GLY A 14 15.52 9.73 5.38
CA GLY A 14 16.93 10.14 5.42
C GLY A 14 17.91 9.13 4.82
N ASP A 15 17.42 8.15 4.06
CA ASP A 15 18.26 7.17 3.37
C ASP A 15 18.72 7.70 2.01
N LEU A 16 19.86 7.21 1.54
CA LEU A 16 20.46 7.64 0.28
C LEU A 16 20.21 6.61 -0.81
N ILE A 17 19.93 7.09 -2.03
CA ILE A 17 19.97 6.25 -3.23
C ILE A 17 21.44 6.01 -3.59
N THR A 18 21.89 4.75 -3.52
CA THR A 18 23.32 4.38 -3.63
C THR A 18 23.70 3.70 -4.95
N GLY A 19 22.75 3.20 -5.74
CA GLY A 19 22.99 2.82 -7.14
C GLY A 19 22.46 1.46 -7.55
N PRO A 20 22.76 0.98 -8.78
CA PRO A 20 23.80 1.47 -9.70
C PRO A 20 23.45 2.74 -10.48
N GLY A 21 22.19 3.17 -10.49
CA GLY A 21 21.76 4.30 -11.31
C GLY A 21 21.99 4.09 -12.81
N MET A 22 21.88 5.17 -13.56
CA MET A 22 22.19 5.21 -14.99
C MET A 22 23.29 6.25 -15.27
N PRO A 23 24.58 5.87 -15.25
CA PRO A 23 25.69 6.81 -15.39
C PRO A 23 25.72 7.53 -16.74
N ASN A 24 25.10 6.96 -17.77
CA ASN A 24 24.99 7.57 -19.10
C ASN A 24 24.00 8.75 -19.14
N VAL A 25 23.09 8.85 -18.17
CA VAL A 25 22.08 9.91 -18.10
C VAL A 25 22.34 10.73 -16.85
N LEU A 26 22.92 11.91 -17.04
CA LEU A 26 23.28 12.80 -15.95
C LEU A 26 22.19 13.84 -15.74
N ILE A 27 21.59 13.84 -14.55
CA ILE A 27 20.63 14.84 -14.12
C ILE A 27 21.38 15.79 -13.19
N GLY A 28 21.71 16.98 -13.68
CA GLY A 28 22.48 18.01 -12.95
C GLY A 28 23.84 17.51 -12.46
N GLY A 29 24.54 16.74 -13.30
CA GLY A 29 25.89 16.25 -13.06
C GLY A 29 25.98 14.95 -12.26
N LEU A 30 24.85 14.40 -11.78
CA LEU A 30 24.81 13.11 -11.08
C LEU A 30 24.06 12.07 -11.91
N PRO A 31 24.40 10.78 -11.80
CA PRO A 31 23.65 9.71 -12.46
C PRO A 31 22.17 9.73 -12.08
N ALA A 32 21.31 9.57 -13.09
CA ALA A 32 19.87 9.45 -12.88
C ALA A 32 19.54 8.17 -12.10
N ALA A 33 18.61 8.28 -11.15
CA ALA A 33 18.11 7.12 -10.43
C ALA A 33 16.95 6.45 -11.20
N CYS A 34 16.89 5.13 -11.13
CA CYS A 34 15.90 4.29 -11.79
C CYS A 34 15.28 3.28 -10.82
N VAL A 35 14.13 2.72 -11.21
CA VAL A 35 13.54 1.58 -10.49
C VAL A 35 14.54 0.42 -10.43
N GLY A 36 14.69 -0.14 -9.22
CA GLY A 36 15.66 -1.18 -8.87
C GLY A 36 17.00 -0.65 -8.37
N ASP A 37 17.17 0.67 -8.23
CA ASP A 37 18.35 1.21 -7.55
C ASP A 37 18.26 0.97 -6.05
N LEU A 38 19.39 0.59 -5.46
CA LEU A 38 19.58 0.37 -4.05
C LEU A 38 19.45 1.67 -3.28
N VAL A 39 18.83 1.54 -2.12
CA VAL A 39 18.69 2.58 -1.12
C VAL A 39 19.25 2.04 0.18
N SER A 40 20.15 2.80 0.80
CA SER A 40 20.74 2.44 2.07
C SER A 40 20.94 3.68 2.92
N GLY A 41 20.71 3.54 4.22
CA GLY A 41 20.78 4.65 5.15
C GLY A 41 20.49 4.24 6.58
N PRO A 42 20.28 5.24 7.46
CA PRO A 42 20.07 4.99 8.88
C PRO A 42 18.75 4.26 9.18
N TYR A 43 17.74 4.38 8.31
CA TYR A 43 16.44 3.75 8.49
C TYR A 43 16.32 2.44 7.71
N LEU A 44 16.70 2.46 6.43
CA LEU A 44 16.74 1.28 5.56
C LEU A 44 18.17 0.72 5.49
N THR A 45 18.40 -0.43 6.12
CA THR A 45 19.68 -1.14 5.98
C THR A 45 19.88 -1.67 4.57
N SER A 46 18.79 -2.19 3.98
CA SER A 46 18.74 -2.62 2.59
C SER A 46 17.36 -2.30 2.03
N GLY A 47 17.33 -1.48 0.99
CA GLY A 47 16.11 -1.13 0.27
C GLY A 47 16.38 -0.93 -1.22
N ALA A 48 15.30 -0.79 -1.98
CA ALA A 48 15.34 -0.50 -3.40
C ALA A 48 14.18 0.41 -3.81
N VAL A 49 14.39 1.22 -4.84
CA VAL A 49 13.32 1.96 -5.50
C VAL A 49 12.43 0.97 -6.24
N VAL A 50 11.18 0.81 -5.82
CA VAL A 50 10.26 -0.19 -6.38
C VAL A 50 9.24 0.38 -7.35
N ALA A 51 9.01 1.70 -7.32
CA ALA A 51 8.10 2.36 -8.27
C ALA A 51 8.64 3.71 -8.75
N GLY A 52 8.37 4.02 -10.02
CA GLY A 52 8.84 5.24 -10.68
C GLY A 52 7.91 5.73 -11.78
N ALA A 53 8.49 6.39 -12.75
CA ALA A 53 7.84 6.90 -13.94
C ALA A 53 7.89 5.88 -15.06
N PHE A 54 6.74 5.32 -15.38
CA PHE A 54 6.59 4.27 -16.37
C PHE A 54 6.44 4.80 -17.81
N THR A 55 6.16 6.09 -17.95
CA THR A 55 6.14 6.83 -19.22
C THR A 55 7.52 7.26 -19.69
N VAL A 56 8.47 7.40 -18.75
CA VAL A 56 9.82 7.90 -19.02
C VAL A 56 10.82 6.84 -18.62
N LEU A 57 11.42 6.20 -19.61
CA LEU A 57 12.42 5.15 -19.42
C LEU A 57 13.82 5.72 -19.56
N ILE A 58 14.67 5.52 -18.56
CA ILE A 58 16.09 5.85 -18.56
C ILE A 58 16.87 4.54 -18.65
N GLY A 59 17.57 4.34 -19.78
CA GLY A 59 18.30 3.10 -20.04
C GLY A 59 17.40 1.86 -20.09
N GLY A 60 16.14 2.02 -20.52
CA GLY A 60 15.14 0.94 -20.56
C GLY A 60 14.47 0.64 -19.21
N ARG A 61 14.82 1.36 -18.14
CA ARG A 61 14.23 1.22 -16.80
C ARG A 61 13.36 2.43 -16.46
N PRO A 62 12.24 2.27 -15.74
CA PRO A 62 11.41 3.39 -15.30
C PRO A 62 12.22 4.37 -14.46
N ALA A 63 12.11 5.66 -14.79
CA ALA A 63 12.87 6.70 -14.10
C ALA A 63 12.37 6.92 -12.68
N ALA A 64 13.26 7.09 -11.71
CA ALA A 64 12.86 7.47 -10.35
C ALA A 64 12.61 8.98 -10.27
N ARG A 65 11.62 9.36 -9.47
CA ARG A 65 11.19 10.76 -9.27
C ARG A 65 10.95 11.02 -7.80
N MET A 66 10.82 12.29 -7.43
CA MET A 66 10.26 12.66 -6.15
C MET A 66 8.89 11.97 -6.00
N THR A 67 8.62 11.43 -4.82
CA THR A 67 7.48 10.55 -4.49
C THR A 67 7.52 9.13 -5.07
N SER A 68 8.63 8.70 -5.69
CA SER A 68 8.83 7.28 -6.03
C SER A 68 8.83 6.41 -4.78
N ASN A 69 8.12 5.28 -4.82
CA ASN A 69 8.11 4.32 -3.71
C ASN A 69 9.45 3.59 -3.60
N VAL A 70 9.93 3.51 -2.37
CA VAL A 70 11.10 2.76 -1.96
C VAL A 70 10.64 1.73 -0.94
N ALA A 71 11.01 0.47 -1.14
CA ALA A 71 10.71 -0.61 -0.22
C ALA A 71 12.02 -1.25 0.26
N GLY A 72 12.05 -1.66 1.51
CA GLY A 72 13.22 -2.30 2.09
C GLY A 72 12.94 -2.90 3.44
N ILE A 73 14.04 -3.21 4.14
CA ILE A 73 14.02 -3.76 5.48
C ILE A 73 14.65 -2.74 6.41
N THR A 74 13.95 -2.47 7.51
CA THR A 74 14.51 -1.76 8.65
C THR A 74 14.79 -2.73 9.78
N VAL A 75 15.88 -2.49 10.50
CA VAL A 75 16.29 -3.23 11.71
C VAL A 75 16.30 -2.34 12.95
N ALA A 76 15.66 -1.16 12.89
CA ALA A 76 15.68 -0.18 13.96
C ALA A 76 15.18 -0.72 15.32
N THR A 77 14.30 -1.72 15.31
CA THR A 77 13.76 -2.40 16.50
C THR A 77 14.43 -3.74 16.81
N GLY A 78 15.55 -4.06 16.16
CA GLY A 78 16.27 -5.33 16.33
C GLY A 78 15.64 -6.54 15.63
N ILE A 79 14.49 -6.35 14.97
CA ILE A 79 13.82 -7.37 14.16
C ILE A 79 13.71 -6.84 12.72
N PRO A 80 14.09 -7.62 11.70
CA PRO A 80 13.94 -7.20 10.31
C PRO A 80 12.45 -7.08 9.99
N THR A 81 11.99 -5.84 9.80
CA THR A 81 10.60 -5.53 9.44
C THR A 81 10.55 -4.87 8.06
N PRO A 82 9.57 -5.24 7.22
CA PRO A 82 9.39 -4.58 5.93
C PRO A 82 8.94 -3.14 6.17
N ALA A 83 9.61 -2.20 5.49
CA ALA A 83 9.31 -0.78 5.56
C ALA A 83 9.22 -0.19 4.15
N THR A 84 8.35 0.80 4.01
CA THR A 84 8.20 1.56 2.77
C THR A 84 8.35 3.05 3.05
N THR A 85 9.05 3.72 2.15
CA THR A 85 9.30 5.16 2.20
C THR A 85 9.21 5.72 0.78
N VAL A 86 9.38 7.03 0.65
CA VAL A 86 9.35 7.71 -0.65
C VAL A 86 10.60 8.55 -0.85
N VAL A 87 10.99 8.76 -2.11
CA VAL A 87 12.03 9.72 -2.45
C VAL A 87 11.54 11.13 -2.12
N ALA A 88 12.23 11.82 -1.21
CA ALA A 88 11.83 13.14 -0.73
C ALA A 88 12.50 14.28 -1.50
N LYS A 89 13.71 14.05 -2.02
CA LYS A 89 14.46 15.05 -2.77
C LYS A 89 14.62 14.63 -4.23
N GLY A 90 14.47 15.59 -5.13
CA GLY A 90 14.82 15.42 -6.55
C GLY A 90 15.39 16.72 -7.11
N GLN A 91 15.92 16.66 -8.32
CA GLN A 91 16.42 17.82 -9.04
C GLN A 91 15.26 18.67 -9.58
N PRO A 92 15.09 19.93 -9.15
CA PRO A 92 13.94 20.75 -9.53
C PRO A 92 13.93 21.13 -11.02
N ASN A 93 15.09 21.17 -11.66
CA ASN A 93 15.22 21.60 -13.06
C ASN A 93 14.87 20.50 -14.07
N VAL A 94 14.73 19.24 -13.64
CA VAL A 94 14.36 18.12 -14.52
C VAL A 94 13.09 17.53 -13.97
N LEU A 95 11.99 17.74 -14.70
CA LEU A 95 10.66 17.31 -14.29
C LEU A 95 10.27 16.09 -15.11
N ILE A 96 9.98 15.00 -14.41
CA ILE A 96 9.48 13.77 -15.01
C ILE A 96 7.94 13.82 -15.01
N GLY A 97 7.39 13.62 -16.19
CA GLY A 97 5.95 13.57 -16.41
C GLY A 97 5.45 12.15 -16.23
N ASP A 98 4.42 11.99 -15.41
CA ASP A 98 3.80 10.71 -15.14
C ASP A 98 2.32 10.79 -15.47
N ASN A 99 1.87 9.81 -16.24
CA ASN A 99 0.46 9.54 -16.36
C ASN A 99 0.12 8.38 -15.40
N PRO A 100 -0.70 8.59 -14.35
CA PRO A 100 -1.09 7.51 -13.43
C PRO A 100 -1.71 6.31 -14.16
N ALA A 101 -2.33 6.50 -15.33
CA ALA A 101 -2.85 5.42 -16.17
C ALA A 101 -1.76 4.61 -16.89
N ALA A 102 -0.60 5.20 -17.19
CA ALA A 102 0.52 4.50 -17.80
C ALA A 102 1.39 3.77 -16.77
N GLY A 103 1.33 4.21 -15.50
CA GLY A 103 2.04 3.60 -14.37
C GLY A 103 1.71 2.13 -14.16
N ILE A 104 0.42 1.82 -14.16
CA ILE A 104 -0.09 0.46 -14.00
C ILE A 104 0.18 -0.42 -15.23
N ALA A 105 0.35 0.17 -16.42
CA ALA A 105 0.59 -0.57 -17.65
C ALA A 105 2.07 -0.93 -17.86
N ALA A 106 3.02 -0.03 -17.56
CA ALA A 106 4.43 -0.32 -17.80
C ALA A 106 5.16 -1.02 -16.64
N ALA A 107 4.58 -1.08 -15.42
CA ALA A 107 5.06 -1.99 -14.37
C ALA A 107 5.04 -3.46 -14.81
N ALA A 108 4.08 -3.83 -15.67
CA ALA A 108 3.99 -5.17 -16.25
C ALA A 108 5.02 -5.43 -17.38
N ALA A 109 5.61 -4.38 -17.96
CA ALA A 109 6.49 -4.52 -19.13
C ALA A 109 7.98 -4.63 -18.80
N VAL A 110 8.43 -4.09 -17.65
CA VAL A 110 9.86 -4.05 -17.27
C VAL A 110 10.26 -5.26 -16.40
N GLY A 111 9.29 -5.91 -15.76
CA GLY A 111 9.51 -7.18 -15.07
C GLY A 111 9.48 -8.33 -16.05
N GLY A 112 10.63 -8.72 -16.61
CA GLY A 112 10.75 -9.98 -17.37
C GLY A 112 10.03 -11.13 -16.61
N ALA A 113 9.49 -12.11 -17.35
CA ALA A 113 8.42 -13.04 -16.92
C ALA A 113 8.40 -13.50 -15.44
N ALA A 114 9.56 -13.67 -14.78
CA ALA A 114 9.66 -13.99 -13.36
C ALA A 114 9.21 -12.84 -12.40
N ALA A 115 9.53 -11.60 -12.71
CA ALA A 115 9.10 -10.43 -11.92
C ALA A 115 7.62 -10.07 -12.20
N ALA A 116 7.12 -10.31 -13.41
CA ALA A 116 5.68 -10.26 -13.70
C ALA A 116 4.92 -11.33 -12.89
N ALA A 117 5.44 -12.55 -12.77
CA ALA A 117 4.82 -13.60 -11.96
C ALA A 117 4.76 -13.26 -10.46
N GLN A 118 5.83 -12.68 -9.90
CA GLN A 118 5.85 -12.24 -8.50
C GLN A 118 5.00 -10.98 -8.25
N ALA A 119 4.95 -10.03 -9.20
CA ALA A 119 4.05 -8.88 -9.13
C ALA A 119 2.58 -9.29 -9.24
N GLN A 120 2.26 -10.30 -10.05
CA GLN A 120 0.91 -10.84 -10.22
C GLN A 120 0.50 -11.75 -9.04
N ALA A 121 1.47 -12.39 -8.37
CA ALA A 121 1.27 -13.10 -7.10
C ALA A 121 1.05 -12.12 -5.92
N ALA A 122 1.82 -11.04 -5.83
CA ALA A 122 1.62 -10.02 -4.79
C ALA A 122 0.32 -9.20 -5.01
N ALA A 123 -0.04 -8.91 -6.27
CA ALA A 123 -1.31 -8.25 -6.61
C ALA A 123 -2.53 -9.15 -6.37
N SER A 124 -2.43 -10.46 -6.62
CA SER A 124 -3.50 -11.41 -6.28
C SER A 124 -3.63 -11.66 -4.78
N GLN A 125 -2.54 -11.53 -4.00
CA GLN A 125 -2.60 -11.53 -2.54
C GLN A 125 -3.22 -10.25 -1.96
N ALA A 126 -2.93 -9.06 -2.53
CA ALA A 126 -3.56 -7.80 -2.10
C ALA A 126 -5.05 -7.71 -2.48
N ALA A 127 -5.44 -8.17 -3.67
CA ALA A 127 -6.84 -8.25 -4.09
C ALA A 127 -7.60 -9.39 -3.36
N GLY A 128 -6.90 -10.48 -3.03
CA GLY A 128 -7.41 -11.59 -2.22
C GLY A 128 -7.70 -11.15 -0.78
N ALA A 129 -6.79 -10.39 -0.15
CA ALA A 129 -6.96 -9.90 1.21
C ALA A 129 -8.17 -8.96 1.37
N ALA A 130 -8.44 -8.09 0.39
CA ALA A 130 -9.60 -7.19 0.42
C ALA A 130 -10.94 -7.96 0.26
N LYS A 131 -11.00 -8.95 -0.65
CA LYS A 131 -12.17 -9.82 -0.79
C LYS A 131 -12.36 -10.76 0.41
N GLN A 132 -11.27 -11.25 0.99
CA GLN A 132 -11.30 -12.05 2.22
C GLN A 132 -11.74 -11.22 3.42
N GLN A 133 -11.35 -9.95 3.54
CA GLN A 133 -11.85 -9.07 4.60
C GLN A 133 -13.36 -8.79 4.45
N GLN A 134 -13.87 -8.55 3.25
CA GLN A 134 -15.31 -8.39 3.05
C GLN A 134 -16.09 -9.68 3.34
N ALA A 135 -15.59 -10.84 2.90
CA ALA A 135 -16.20 -12.13 3.19
C ALA A 135 -16.13 -12.49 4.70
N GLN A 136 -15.02 -12.17 5.37
CA GLN A 136 -14.87 -12.35 6.81
C GLN A 136 -15.79 -11.41 7.59
N MET A 137 -15.97 -10.17 7.14
CA MET A 137 -16.90 -9.22 7.76
C MET A 137 -18.36 -9.63 7.60
N GLN A 138 -18.74 -10.16 6.42
CA GLN A 138 -20.07 -10.75 6.21
C GLN A 138 -20.28 -12.00 7.08
N ALA A 139 -19.31 -12.93 7.12
CA ALA A 139 -19.39 -14.11 7.96
C ALA A 139 -19.41 -13.77 9.46
N GLN A 140 -18.70 -12.72 9.87
CA GLN A 140 -18.70 -12.24 11.26
C GLN A 140 -20.04 -11.61 11.63
N MET A 141 -20.68 -10.85 10.72
CA MET A 141 -22.03 -10.35 10.92
C MET A 141 -23.06 -11.49 11.00
N GLU A 142 -22.96 -12.51 10.16
CA GLU A 142 -23.85 -13.68 10.21
C GLU A 142 -23.68 -14.48 11.51
N GLN A 143 -22.45 -14.66 12.00
CA GLN A 143 -22.20 -15.30 13.29
C GLN A 143 -22.74 -14.49 14.46
N GLN A 144 -22.61 -13.16 14.43
CA GLN A 144 -23.18 -12.28 15.44
C GLN A 144 -24.73 -12.32 15.41
N ALA A 145 -25.33 -12.32 14.22
CA ALA A 145 -26.79 -12.43 14.07
C ALA A 145 -27.31 -13.77 14.60
N GLN A 146 -26.62 -14.89 14.33
CA GLN A 146 -26.98 -16.19 14.87
C GLN A 146 -26.82 -16.25 16.39
N GLN A 147 -25.75 -15.69 16.95
CA GLN A 147 -25.57 -15.60 18.41
C GLN A 147 -26.68 -14.77 19.07
N GLN A 148 -27.06 -13.63 18.47
CA GLN A 148 -28.17 -12.82 18.96
C GLN A 148 -29.50 -13.57 18.89
N GLN A 149 -29.76 -14.32 17.82
CA GLN A 149 -30.97 -15.15 17.71
C GLN A 149 -31.00 -16.26 18.75
N LEU A 150 -29.88 -16.93 18.98
CA LEU A 150 -29.74 -17.96 20.03
C LEU A 150 -29.90 -17.36 21.43
N GLU A 151 -29.34 -16.18 21.69
CA GLU A 151 -29.53 -15.46 22.95
C GLU A 151 -30.97 -15.00 23.13
N GLU A 152 -31.62 -14.49 22.09
CA GLU A 152 -33.04 -14.13 22.11
C GLU A 152 -33.93 -15.37 22.36
N GLU A 153 -33.61 -16.51 21.76
CA GLU A 153 -34.34 -17.76 21.96
C GLU A 153 -34.10 -18.36 23.35
N ARG A 154 -32.88 -18.27 23.88
CA ARG A 154 -32.57 -18.63 25.28
C ARG A 154 -33.29 -17.73 26.26
N LEU A 155 -33.26 -16.42 26.03
CA LEU A 155 -33.95 -15.43 26.86
C LEU A 155 -35.46 -15.69 26.88
N LYS A 156 -36.06 -16.03 25.73
CA LYS A 156 -37.48 -16.42 25.63
C LYS A 156 -37.83 -17.68 26.42
N ARG A 157 -36.87 -18.60 26.62
CA ARG A 157 -37.07 -19.84 27.41
C ARG A 157 -36.80 -19.65 28.90
N GLU A 158 -35.82 -18.84 29.27
CA GLU A 158 -35.40 -18.62 30.65
C GLU A 158 -36.24 -17.57 31.37
N ASP A 159 -36.57 -16.45 30.71
CA ASP A 159 -37.33 -15.34 31.29
C ASP A 159 -38.24 -14.64 30.25
N PRO A 160 -39.50 -15.09 30.11
CA PRO A 160 -40.41 -14.58 29.08
C PRO A 160 -40.80 -13.11 29.29
N GLU A 161 -40.83 -12.60 30.53
CA GLU A 161 -41.17 -11.20 30.81
C GLU A 161 -40.05 -10.25 30.36
N ALA A 162 -38.78 -10.65 30.56
CA ALA A 162 -37.62 -9.90 30.09
C ALA A 162 -37.56 -9.82 28.55
N TYR A 163 -37.95 -10.89 27.85
CA TYR A 163 -38.06 -10.88 26.38
C TYR A 163 -39.09 -9.87 25.89
N GLU A 164 -40.29 -9.81 26.50
CA GLU A 164 -41.33 -8.86 26.11
C GLU A 164 -40.97 -7.40 26.40
N GLN A 165 -40.23 -7.13 27.47
CA GLN A 165 -39.69 -5.80 27.74
C GLN A 165 -38.67 -5.38 26.67
N LYS A 166 -37.75 -6.28 26.30
CA LYS A 166 -36.76 -6.06 25.23
C LYS A 166 -37.42 -5.82 23.86
N MET A 167 -38.51 -6.52 23.56
CA MET A 167 -39.30 -6.29 22.34
C MET A 167 -39.97 -4.91 22.34
N ARG A 168 -40.60 -4.52 23.46
CA ARG A 168 -41.23 -3.20 23.61
C ARG A 168 -40.23 -2.06 23.51
N GLU A 169 -39.04 -2.22 24.08
CA GLU A 169 -37.96 -1.24 23.98
C GLU A 169 -37.43 -1.10 22.54
N ARG A 170 -37.24 -2.22 21.84
CA ARG A 170 -36.85 -2.22 20.42
C ARG A 170 -37.92 -1.55 19.53
N GLU A 171 -39.20 -1.80 19.79
CA GLU A 171 -40.30 -1.14 19.09
C GLU A 171 -40.34 0.37 19.38
N GLN A 172 -40.12 0.80 20.63
CA GLN A 172 -40.02 2.22 20.99
C GLN A 172 -38.82 2.90 20.34
N GLN A 173 -37.65 2.26 20.30
CA GLN A 173 -36.46 2.77 19.60
C GLN A 173 -36.70 2.89 18.10
N ASN A 174 -37.34 1.89 17.47
CA ASN A 174 -37.64 1.94 16.03
C ASN A 174 -38.71 3.00 15.71
N GLN A 175 -39.69 3.21 16.59
CA GLN A 175 -40.65 4.31 16.48
C GLN A 175 -39.98 5.68 16.67
N GLN A 176 -38.99 5.82 17.55
CA GLN A 176 -38.18 7.03 17.66
C GLN A 176 -37.33 7.28 16.40
N PHE A 177 -36.81 6.24 15.76
CA PHE A 177 -35.98 6.37 14.56
C PHE A 177 -36.79 6.69 13.30
N GLN A 178 -38.07 6.29 13.24
CA GLN A 178 -38.99 6.61 12.12
C GLN A 178 -39.73 7.95 12.27
N GLY A 179 -39.44 8.71 13.33
CA GLY A 179 -40.04 10.02 13.62
C GLY A 179 -39.27 11.24 13.08
N PHE A 180 -38.23 11.04 12.25
CA PHE A 180 -37.43 12.10 11.62
C PHE A 180 -37.52 12.08 10.09
#